data_AF-A0A246A071-F1
#
_entry.id   AF-A0A246A071-F1
#
_cell.length_a   1.000
_cell.length_b   1.000
_cell.length_c   1.000
_cell.angle_alpha   90.00
_cell.angle_beta   90.00
_cell.angle_gamma   90.00
#
_symmetry.space_group_name_H-M   'P 1'
#
loop_
_entity.id
_entity.type
_entity.pdbx_description
1 polymer ?
#
loop_
_entity_poly.entity_id
_entity_poly.type
_entity_poly.pdbx_seq_one_letter_code
_entity_poly.pdbx_strand_id
1 'polypeptide(L)'
;MKKLFIGLVIIVIALIIVTQYFKARSYKVEVDDKGYYILNEMYEHVKNSKAGDELEIRLHTALDDGIITQAEYTYLTDSELPSMAVQASDKEYKEAKLKILKEFKKVS
;
A
#
# COMPACT_ATOMS: atom_id res chain seq x y z
N MET A 1 -14.66 -2.17 47.54
CA MET A 1 -14.82 -1.07 46.56
C MET A 1 -13.54 -0.74 45.79
N LYS A 2 -12.38 -0.49 46.43
CA LYS A 2 -11.13 -0.11 45.73
C LYS A 2 -10.60 -1.13 44.70
N LYS A 3 -10.69 -2.45 44.98
CA LYS A 3 -10.20 -3.51 44.07
C LYS A 3 -11.02 -3.66 42.78
N LEU A 4 -12.33 -3.39 42.84
CA LEU A 4 -13.23 -3.41 41.67
C LEU A 4 -12.95 -2.22 40.74
N PHE A 5 -12.60 -1.07 41.32
CA PHE A 5 -12.25 0.14 40.57
C PHE A 5 -10.95 -0.03 39.77
N ILE A 6 -9.94 -0.65 40.38
CA ILE A 6 -8.65 -0.92 39.72
C ILE A 6 -8.81 -1.88 38.54
N GLY A 7 -9.62 -2.95 38.70
CA GLY A 7 -9.93 -3.87 37.60
C GLY A 7 -10.62 -3.19 36.43
N LEU A 8 -11.57 -2.28 36.71
CA LEU A 8 -12.28 -1.54 35.68
C LEU A 8 -11.36 -0.56 34.92
N VAL A 9 -10.44 0.11 35.62
CA VAL A 9 -9.45 1.00 35.01
C VAL A 9 -8.52 0.25 34.05
N ILE A 10 -8.07 -0.96 34.42
CA ILE A 10 -7.21 -1.79 33.56
C ILE A 10 -7.93 -2.20 32.28
N ILE A 11 -9.21 -2.59 32.39
CA ILE A 11 -10.03 -2.98 31.22
C ILE A 11 -10.22 -1.79 30.27
N VAL A 12 -10.45 -0.59 30.80
CA VAL A 12 -10.58 0.64 29.98
C VAL A 12 -9.28 0.96 29.26
N ILE A 13 -8.12 0.86 29.93
CA ILE A 13 -6.82 1.09 29.30
C ILE A 13 -6.54 0.06 28.19
N ALA A 14 -6.84 -1.22 28.45
CA ALA A 14 -6.68 -2.27 27.44
C ALA A 14 -7.58 -2.01 26.22
N LEU A 15 -8.83 -1.58 26.42
CA LEU A 15 -9.74 -1.20 25.34
C LEU A 15 -9.22 0.01 24.54
N ILE A 16 -8.62 1.00 25.19
CA ILE A 16 -8.01 2.16 24.51
C ILE A 16 -6.82 1.71 23.65
N ILE A 17 -5.95 0.85 24.16
CA ILE A 17 -4.80 0.33 23.39
C ILE A 17 -5.29 -0.49 22.20
N VAL A 18 -6.27 -1.37 22.40
CA VAL A 18 -6.85 -2.20 21.34
C VAL A 18 -7.52 -1.34 20.27
N THR A 19 -8.32 -0.34 20.65
CA THR A 19 -8.98 0.56 19.69
C THR A 19 -7.98 1.42 18.93
N GLN A 20 -6.92 1.91 19.58
CA GLN A 20 -5.83 2.62 18.89
C GLN A 20 -5.09 1.70 17.93
N TYR A 21 -4.83 0.44 18.31
CA TYR A 21 -4.21 -0.56 17.45
C TYR A 21 -5.06 -0.88 16.21
N PHE A 22 -6.38 -1.07 16.38
CA PHE A 22 -7.31 -1.28 15.27
C PHE A 22 -7.49 -0.03 14.39
N LYS A 23 -7.48 1.18 14.98
CA LYS A 23 -7.59 2.44 14.24
C LYS A 23 -6.32 2.76 13.44
N ALA A 24 -5.14 2.42 13.97
CA ALA A 24 -3.88 2.48 13.22
C ALA A 24 -3.85 1.47 12.06
N ARG A 25 -4.56 0.34 12.22
CA ARG A 25 -4.85 -0.63 11.16
C ARG A 25 -6.07 -0.24 10.33
N SER A 26 -6.33 1.07 10.19
CA SER A 26 -7.31 1.63 9.26
C SER A 26 -7.20 0.87 7.94
N TYR A 27 -8.32 0.32 7.48
CA TYR A 27 -8.44 -0.59 6.35
C TYR A 27 -7.52 -0.16 5.19
N LYS A 28 -6.37 -0.83 5.09
CA LYS A 28 -5.46 -0.67 3.95
C LYS A 28 -6.16 -1.31 2.75
N VAL A 29 -6.84 -0.49 1.97
CA VAL A 29 -7.48 -0.92 0.72
C VAL A 29 -6.39 -0.98 -0.33
N GLU A 30 -5.99 -2.20 -0.67
CA GLU A 30 -5.05 -2.47 -1.76
C GLU A 30 -5.64 -1.97 -3.09
N VAL A 31 -4.80 -1.38 -3.92
CA VAL A 31 -5.16 -1.04 -5.30
C VAL A 31 -5.42 -2.32 -6.12
N ASP A 32 -6.29 -2.24 -7.11
CA ASP A 32 -6.56 -3.38 -7.98
C ASP A 32 -5.37 -3.71 -8.91
N ASP A 33 -5.43 -4.87 -9.56
CA ASP A 33 -4.37 -5.33 -10.48
C ASP A 33 -4.12 -4.32 -11.63
N LYS A 34 -5.11 -3.50 -11.99
CA LYS A 34 -4.97 -2.43 -13.00
C LYS A 34 -4.10 -1.28 -12.50
N GLY A 35 -4.24 -0.90 -11.23
CA GLY A 35 -3.35 0.09 -10.62
C GLY A 35 -1.89 -0.36 -10.64
N TYR A 36 -1.63 -1.62 -10.26
CA TYR A 36 -0.28 -2.19 -10.37
C TYR A 36 0.24 -2.19 -11.82
N TYR A 37 -0.62 -2.48 -12.79
CA TYR A 37 -0.25 -2.44 -14.20
C TYR A 37 0.16 -1.03 -14.64
N ILE A 38 -0.61 0.00 -14.29
CA ILE A 38 -0.25 1.38 -14.63
C ILE A 38 1.06 1.80 -13.97
N LEU A 39 1.28 1.43 -12.70
CA LEU A 39 2.55 1.68 -12.02
C LEU A 39 3.73 1.02 -12.73
N ASN A 40 3.56 -0.23 -13.18
CA ASN A 40 4.55 -0.93 -13.96
C ASN A 40 4.87 -0.21 -15.27
N GLU A 41 3.86 0.20 -16.04
CA GLU A 41 4.05 0.94 -17.29
C GLU A 41 4.73 2.30 -17.06
N MET A 42 4.30 3.04 -16.04
CA MET A 42 4.91 4.31 -15.66
C MET A 42 6.40 4.13 -15.34
N TYR A 43 6.72 3.15 -14.48
CA TYR A 43 8.10 2.86 -14.12
C TYR A 43 8.92 2.44 -15.33
N GLU A 44 8.42 1.50 -16.15
CA GLU A 44 9.11 1.06 -17.37
C GLU A 44 9.40 2.20 -18.34
N HIS A 45 8.51 3.20 -18.42
CA HIS A 45 8.71 4.38 -19.25
C HIS A 45 9.83 5.29 -18.74
N VAL A 46 10.02 5.40 -17.42
CA VAL A 46 10.96 6.36 -16.81
C VAL A 46 12.21 5.73 -16.17
N LYS A 47 12.31 4.40 -16.08
CA LYS A 47 13.34 3.67 -15.29
C LYS A 47 14.79 4.04 -15.61
N ASN A 48 15.09 4.50 -16.82
CA ASN A 48 16.45 4.89 -17.23
C ASN A 48 16.72 6.39 -17.07
N SER A 49 15.96 7.06 -16.20
CA SER A 49 16.03 8.50 -15.95
C SER A 49 16.04 8.78 -14.46
N LYS A 50 16.40 10.01 -14.09
CA LYS A 50 16.33 10.47 -12.69
C LYS A 50 14.92 10.32 -12.09
N ALA A 51 13.87 10.50 -12.89
CA ALA A 51 12.50 10.28 -12.45
C ALA A 51 12.21 8.80 -12.15
N GLY A 52 12.89 7.88 -12.86
CA GLY A 52 12.86 6.45 -12.58
C GLY A 52 13.49 6.12 -11.24
N ASP A 53 14.70 6.63 -10.98
CA ASP A 53 15.39 6.44 -9.69
C ASP A 53 14.53 6.94 -8.52
N GLU A 54 13.88 8.10 -8.68
CA GLU A 54 12.97 8.65 -7.66
C GLU A 54 11.71 7.81 -7.47
N LEU A 55 11.14 7.27 -8.56
CA LEU A 55 9.95 6.42 -8.49
C LEU A 55 10.27 5.05 -7.88
N GLU A 56 11.43 4.47 -8.17
CA GLU A 56 11.92 3.22 -7.56
C GLU A 56 11.98 3.33 -6.04
N ILE A 57 12.58 4.41 -5.52
CA ILE A 57 12.67 4.65 -4.08
C ILE A 57 11.28 4.75 -3.44
N ARG A 58 10.34 5.45 -4.11
CA ARG A 58 8.97 5.58 -3.62
C ARG A 58 8.23 4.24 -3.65
N LEU A 59 8.42 3.43 -4.70
CA LEU A 59 7.84 2.09 -4.82
C LEU A 59 8.33 1.17 -3.70
N HIS A 60 9.63 1.15 -3.41
CA HIS A 60 10.19 0.39 -2.28
C HIS A 60 9.60 0.82 -0.93
N THR A 61 9.32 2.11 -0.77
CA THR A 61 8.72 2.64 0.46
C THR A 61 7.25 2.25 0.58
N ALA A 62 6.48 2.37 -0.52
CA ALA A 62 5.08 2.00 -0.55
C ALA A 62 4.87 0.50 -0.34
N LEU A 63 5.78 -0.35 -0.82
CA LEU A 63 5.71 -1.81 -0.73
C LEU A 63 6.34 -2.41 0.53
N ASP A 64 6.63 -1.60 1.55
CA ASP A 64 7.26 -2.09 2.79
C ASP A 64 6.38 -3.12 3.52
N ASP A 65 5.06 -2.99 3.43
CA ASP A 65 4.10 -3.97 3.98
C ASP A 65 3.64 -5.03 2.96
N GLY A 66 4.16 -4.96 1.73
CA GLY A 66 3.92 -5.91 0.66
C GLY A 66 2.66 -5.67 -0.18
N ILE A 67 1.94 -4.56 0.01
CA ILE A 67 0.83 -4.13 -0.85
C ILE A 67 0.96 -2.64 -1.17
N ILE A 68 0.31 -2.17 -2.24
CA ILE A 68 0.15 -0.73 -2.51
C ILE A 68 -1.29 -0.36 -2.19
N THR A 69 -1.49 0.55 -1.26
CA THR A 69 -2.81 1.10 -0.95
C THR A 69 -3.23 2.17 -1.95
N GLN A 70 -4.53 2.50 -1.99
CA GLN A 70 -5.02 3.58 -2.84
C GLN A 70 -4.35 4.94 -2.54
N ALA A 71 -4.05 5.23 -1.28
CA ALA A 71 -3.35 6.46 -0.90
C ALA A 71 -1.90 6.50 -1.41
N GLU A 72 -1.19 5.37 -1.32
CA GLU A 72 0.17 5.24 -1.86
C GLU A 72 0.15 5.29 -3.39
N TYR A 73 -0.85 4.70 -4.04
CA TYR A 73 -1.04 4.81 -5.48
C TYR A 73 -1.17 6.28 -5.92
N THR A 74 -1.99 7.07 -5.23
CA THR A 74 -2.13 8.51 -5.53
C THR A 74 -0.84 9.27 -5.30
N TYR A 75 -0.09 8.94 -4.26
CA TYR A 75 1.23 9.54 -4.02
C TYR A 75 2.27 9.17 -5.10
N LEU A 76 2.18 7.96 -5.67
CA LEU A 76 3.09 7.49 -6.72
C LEU A 76 2.77 8.06 -8.10
N THR A 77 1.48 8.32 -8.38
CA THR A 77 1.00 8.64 -9.73
C THR A 77 0.48 10.07 -9.89
N ASP A 78 0.34 10.81 -8.80
CA ASP A 78 -0.40 12.08 -8.72
C ASP A 78 -1.85 11.95 -9.25
N SER A 79 -2.41 10.73 -9.28
CA SER A 79 -3.74 10.41 -9.77
C SER A 79 -4.54 9.58 -8.76
N GLU A 80 -5.80 9.95 -8.55
CA GLU A 80 -6.69 9.24 -7.61
C GLU A 80 -7.14 7.87 -8.11
N LEU A 81 -7.11 7.66 -9.44
CA LEU A 81 -7.61 6.44 -10.07
C LEU A 81 -6.72 5.94 -11.21
N PRO A 82 -6.63 4.62 -11.38
CA PRO A 82 -6.10 4.02 -12.60
C PRO A 82 -6.88 4.55 -13.80
N SER A 83 -6.22 5.30 -14.68
CA SER A 83 -6.83 5.75 -15.92
C SER A 83 -7.39 4.53 -16.67
N MET A 84 -8.71 4.47 -16.85
CA MET A 84 -9.42 3.38 -17.53
C MET A 84 -9.03 3.22 -19.02
N ALA A 85 -8.09 4.01 -19.52
CA ALA A 85 -7.70 4.03 -20.93
C ALA A 85 -6.80 2.86 -21.35
N VAL A 86 -6.19 2.12 -20.41
CA VAL A 86 -5.29 1.02 -20.78
C VAL A 86 -6.05 -0.30 -20.89
N GLN A 87 -6.20 -0.80 -22.11
CA GLN A 87 -6.81 -2.10 -22.37
C GLN A 87 -5.71 -3.18 -22.38
N ALA A 88 -5.53 -3.86 -21.25
CA ALA A 88 -4.79 -5.11 -21.18
C ALA A 88 -5.71 -6.26 -20.74
N SER A 89 -5.26 -7.49 -20.93
CA SER A 89 -5.93 -8.70 -20.46
C SER A 89 -5.77 -8.89 -18.94
N ASP A 90 -6.69 -9.64 -18.32
CA ASP A 90 -6.59 -10.01 -16.89
C ASP A 90 -5.28 -10.71 -16.54
N LYS A 91 -4.72 -11.45 -17.49
CA LYS A 91 -3.42 -12.11 -17.33
C LYS A 91 -2.30 -11.07 -17.21
N GLU A 92 -2.28 -10.08 -18.10
CA GLU A 92 -1.26 -9.02 -18.09
C GLU A 92 -1.33 -8.17 -16.83
N TYR A 93 -2.54 -7.85 -16.34
CA TYR A 93 -2.68 -7.14 -15.05
C TYR A 93 -2.05 -7.91 -13.89
N LYS A 94 -2.31 -9.22 -13.81
CA LYS A 94 -1.73 -10.08 -12.76
C LYS A 94 -0.22 -10.22 -12.90
N GLU A 95 0.29 -10.35 -14.12
CA GLU A 95 1.73 -10.43 -14.38
C GLU A 95 2.45 -9.14 -14.00
N ALA A 96 1.87 -7.98 -14.31
CA ALA A 96 2.43 -6.69 -13.92
C ALA A 96 2.46 -6.52 -12.39
N LYS A 97 1.39 -6.91 -11.68
CA LYS A 97 1.39 -6.95 -10.22
C LYS A 97 2.50 -7.82 -9.66
N LEU A 98 2.65 -9.04 -10.17
CA LEU A 98 3.70 -9.95 -9.73
C LEU A 98 5.09 -9.37 -9.98
N LYS A 99 5.30 -8.67 -11.09
CA LYS A 99 6.57 -8.02 -11.41
C LYS A 99 6.90 -6.91 -10.42
N ILE A 100 5.99 -5.96 -10.20
CA ILE A 100 6.15 -4.88 -9.20
C ILE A 100 6.45 -5.46 -7.81
N LEU A 101 5.66 -6.45 -7.37
CA LEU A 101 5.85 -7.07 -6.06
C LEU A 101 7.19 -7.80 -5.96
N LYS A 102 7.66 -8.45 -7.04
CA LYS A 102 8.93 -9.18 -7.01
C LYS A 102 10.13 -8.24 -7.01
N GLU A 103 10.04 -7.13 -7.74
CA GLU A 103 11.14 -6.20 -7.95
C GLU A 103 11.30 -5.26 -6.75
N PHE A 104 10.20 -4.75 -6.19
CA PHE A 104 10.26 -3.67 -5.21
C PHE A 104 9.88 -4.06 -3.78
N LYS A 105 9.25 -5.22 -3.56
CA LYS A 105 8.97 -5.66 -2.19
C LYS A 105 10.28 -6.04 -1.51
N LYS A 106 10.52 -5.50 -0.32
CA LYS A 106 11.65 -5.94 0.51
C LYS A 106 11.51 -7.42 0.83
N VAL A 107 12.58 -8.16 0.57
CA VAL A 107 12.74 -9.51 1.09
C VAL A 107 13.20 -9.34 2.54
N SER A 108 12.25 -9.41 3.47
CA SER A 108 12.50 -9.48 4.91
C SER A 108 13.14 -10.81 5.31
#